data_AF-A0A4Q1UYW4-F1
#
_entry.id   AF-A0A4Q1UYW4-F1
#
_cell.length_a   1.000
_cell.length_b   1.000
_cell.length_c   1.000
_cell.angle_alpha   90.00
_cell.angle_beta   90.00
_cell.angle_gamma   90.00
#
_symmetry.space_group_name_H-M   'P 1'
#
loop_
_entity.id
_entity.type
_entity.pdbx_description
1 polymer ?
#
loop_
_entity_poly.entity_id
_entity_poly.type
_entity_poly.pdbx_seq_one_letter_code
_entity_poly.pdbx_strand_id
1 'polypeptide(L)'
;MPPAYQPPRAPSTKAVQEGVKKGAAEAKLTGELETTAVRPTDHGPGSYFVCLRQRGPSAGRRPAYSVFFDDDAYKGLQISVILDACEAQPWVPFS
;
A
#
# COMPACT_ATOMS: atom_id res chain seq x y z
N MET A 1 -15.99 29.47 11.41
CA MET A 1 -16.45 28.31 10.60
C MET A 1 -15.40 27.23 10.74
N PRO A 2 -15.76 25.98 11.10
CA PRO A 2 -14.80 24.89 11.01
C PRO A 2 -14.34 24.73 9.55
N PRO A 3 -13.09 24.32 9.30
CA PRO A 3 -12.63 24.07 7.94
C PRO A 3 -13.58 23.07 7.27
N ALA A 4 -14.01 23.37 6.04
CA ALA A 4 -14.81 22.45 5.25
C ALA A 4 -14.02 21.15 5.09
N TYR A 5 -14.61 20.03 5.51
CA TYR A 5 -14.00 18.72 5.35
C TYR A 5 -13.72 18.48 3.86
N GLN A 6 -12.44 18.42 3.50
CA GLN A 6 -12.02 17.95 2.19
C GLN A 6 -11.70 16.46 2.35
N PRO A 7 -12.42 15.57 1.66
CA PRO A 7 -12.03 14.17 1.61
C PRO A 7 -10.59 14.11 1.08
N PRO A 8 -9.69 13.36 1.73
CA PRO A 8 -8.34 13.15 1.20
C PRO A 8 -8.44 12.61 -0.24
N ARG A 9 -7.52 13.03 -1.10
CA ARG A 9 -7.47 12.54 -2.49
C ARG A 9 -6.59 11.30 -2.58
N ALA A 10 -6.75 10.57 -3.69
CA ALA A 10 -5.86 9.48 -4.02
C ALA A 10 -4.40 9.99 -4.17
N PRO A 11 -3.40 9.23 -3.67
CA PRO A 11 -1.99 9.55 -3.88
C PRO A 11 -1.64 9.61 -5.36
N SER A 12 -0.72 10.51 -5.71
CA SER A 12 -0.09 10.53 -7.02
C SER A 12 0.75 9.27 -7.25
N THR A 13 0.94 8.88 -8.51
CA THR A 13 1.81 7.74 -8.88
C THR A 13 3.21 7.87 -8.27
N LYS A 14 3.75 9.09 -8.19
CA LYS A 14 5.04 9.35 -7.57
C LYS A 14 5.02 9.05 -6.07
N ALA A 15 4.01 9.53 -5.35
CA ALA A 15 3.85 9.27 -3.91
C ALA A 15 3.68 7.77 -3.62
N VAL A 16 2.92 7.06 -4.46
CA VAL A 16 2.79 5.60 -4.38
C VAL A 16 4.15 4.94 -4.56
N GLN A 17 4.93 5.33 -5.58
CA GLN A 17 6.26 4.76 -5.82
C GLN A 17 7.21 4.98 -4.63
N GLU A 18 7.26 6.20 -4.09
CA GLU A 18 8.10 6.53 -2.94
C GLU A 18 7.65 5.79 -1.68
N GLY A 19 6.34 5.75 -1.41
CA GLY A 19 5.75 5.07 -0.26
C GLY A 19 5.91 3.55 -0.33
N VAL A 20 5.77 2.94 -1.51
CA VAL A 20 6.01 1.50 -1.70
C VAL A 20 7.48 1.17 -1.48
N LYS A 21 8.43 1.97 -2.02
CA LYS A 21 9.86 1.76 -1.78
C LYS A 21 10.19 1.87 -0.29
N LYS A 22 9.61 2.86 0.39
CA LYS A 22 9.78 3.06 1.83
C LYS A 22 9.19 1.88 2.62
N GLY A 23 7.96 1.48 2.32
CA GLY A 23 7.29 0.35 2.95
C GLY A 23 8.05 -0.97 2.72
N ALA A 24 8.59 -1.20 1.52
CA ALA A 24 9.42 -2.36 1.22
C ALA A 24 10.71 -2.38 2.05
N ALA A 25 11.35 -1.22 2.23
CA ALA A 25 12.54 -1.10 3.08
C ALA A 25 12.19 -1.34 4.56
N GLU A 26 11.09 -0.78 5.06
CA GLU A 26 10.60 -0.98 6.44
C GLU A 26 10.25 -2.46 6.71
N ALA A 27 9.56 -3.10 5.75
CA ALA A 27 9.23 -4.52 5.79
C ALA A 27 10.41 -5.45 5.45
N LYS A 28 11.58 -4.91 5.11
CA LYS A 28 12.78 -5.64 4.70
C LYS A 28 12.52 -6.63 3.56
N LEU A 29 11.65 -6.24 2.63
CA LEU A 29 11.38 -7.01 1.43
C LEU A 29 12.60 -6.92 0.51
N THR A 30 13.12 -8.08 0.11
CA THR A 30 14.35 -8.18 -0.69
C THR A 30 14.04 -8.90 -1.99
N GLY A 31 14.18 -8.19 -3.12
CA GLY A 31 13.95 -8.71 -4.46
C GLY A 31 12.88 -7.95 -5.22
N GLU A 32 12.33 -8.60 -6.24
CA GLU A 32 11.23 -8.04 -7.04
C GLU A 32 9.98 -7.85 -6.19
N LEU A 33 9.30 -6.72 -6.35
CA LEU A 33 8.10 -6.36 -5.61
C LEU A 33 6.88 -6.43 -6.51
N GLU A 34 5.73 -6.67 -5.93
CA GLU A 34 4.43 -6.53 -6.59
C GLU A 34 3.54 -5.61 -5.78
N THR A 35 2.75 -4.84 -6.51
CA THR A 35 1.76 -3.95 -5.93
C THR A 35 0.40 -4.12 -6.58
N THR A 36 -0.63 -3.59 -5.94
CA THR A 36 -1.97 -3.49 -6.52
C THR A 36 -2.28 -2.05 -6.87
N ALA A 37 -3.41 -1.82 -7.55
CA ALA A 37 -3.95 -0.47 -7.72
C ALA A 37 -4.22 0.20 -6.36
N VAL A 38 -4.16 1.54 -6.35
CA VAL A 38 -4.55 2.39 -5.23
C VAL A 38 -6.04 2.23 -4.97
N ARG A 39 -6.39 1.98 -3.72
CA ARG A 39 -7.77 1.81 -3.28
C ARG A 39 -8.05 2.68 -2.05
N PRO A 40 -9.25 3.24 -1.92
CA PRO A 40 -9.66 3.87 -0.67
C PRO A 40 -9.86 2.81 0.41
N THR A 41 -9.67 3.21 1.66
CA THR A 41 -9.96 2.38 2.84
C THR A 41 -10.44 3.26 3.99
N ASP A 42 -11.41 2.76 4.73
CA ASP A 42 -11.85 3.32 6.00
C ASP A 42 -11.10 2.68 7.19
N HIS A 43 -10.15 1.78 6.89
CA HIS A 43 -9.39 1.01 7.86
C HIS A 43 -7.89 1.30 7.74
N GLY A 44 -7.25 1.57 8.88
CA GLY A 44 -5.81 1.80 8.96
C GLY A 44 -5.44 3.27 9.18
N PRO A 45 -4.13 3.60 9.12
CA PRO A 45 -3.61 4.93 9.42
C PRO A 45 -3.75 5.96 8.28
N GLY A 46 -4.34 5.58 7.14
CA GLY A 46 -4.59 6.46 6.01
C GLY A 46 -5.85 6.09 5.26
N SER A 47 -6.32 7.00 4.43
CA SER A 47 -7.59 6.93 3.69
C SER A 47 -7.47 6.21 2.36
N TYR A 48 -6.23 6.04 1.87
CA TYR A 48 -5.90 5.23 0.70
C TYR A 48 -4.82 4.23 1.06
N PHE A 49 -4.79 3.12 0.33
CA PHE A 49 -3.72 2.15 0.45
C PHE A 49 -3.41 1.46 -0.87
N VAL A 50 -2.22 0.87 -0.93
CA VAL A 50 -1.86 -0.15 -1.92
C VAL A 50 -1.40 -1.40 -1.19
N CYS A 51 -1.67 -2.56 -1.77
CA CYS A 51 -1.06 -3.78 -1.30
C CYS A 51 0.36 -3.88 -1.87
N LEU A 52 1.28 -4.40 -1.07
CA LEU A 52 2.68 -4.61 -1.37
C LEU A 52 3.06 -6.02 -0.93
N ARG A 53 3.70 -6.77 -1.82
CA ARG A 53 4.31 -8.05 -1.48
C ARG A 53 5.60 -8.25 -2.25
N GLN A 54 6.38 -9.24 -1.82
CA GLN A 54 7.54 -9.69 -2.57
C GLN A 54 7.14 -10.73 -3.63
N ARG A 55 7.63 -10.55 -4.86
CA ARG A 55 7.48 -11.47 -5.98
C ARG A 55 8.49 -12.62 -5.88
N GLY A 56 8.09 -13.83 -6.25
CA GLY A 56 8.98 -14.99 -6.33
C GLY A 56 8.31 -16.33 -6.00
N PRO A 57 9.02 -17.48 -6.15
CA PRO A 57 8.45 -18.81 -5.96
C PRO A 57 7.97 -19.09 -4.52
N SER A 58 8.41 -18.29 -3.54
CA SER A 58 7.95 -18.34 -2.15
C SER A 58 6.91 -17.25 -1.82
N ALA A 59 6.39 -16.52 -2.81
CA ALA A 59 5.45 -15.40 -2.60
C ALA A 59 4.16 -15.84 -1.90
N GLY A 60 3.69 -17.07 -2.13
CA GLY A 60 2.53 -17.64 -1.44
C GLY A 60 2.73 -17.89 0.08
N ARG A 61 3.96 -17.75 0.59
CA ARG A 61 4.27 -17.84 2.03
C ARG A 61 4.66 -16.51 2.67
N ARG A 62 4.87 -15.44 1.89
CA ARG A 62 5.29 -14.15 2.43
C ARG A 62 4.06 -13.27 2.71
N PRO A 63 4.05 -12.55 3.85
CA PRO A 63 2.94 -11.66 4.18
C PRO A 63 2.79 -10.57 3.13
N ALA A 64 1.56 -10.30 2.73
CA ALA A 64 1.21 -9.05 2.04
C ALA A 64 1.16 -7.91 3.07
N TYR A 65 1.49 -6.72 2.61
CA TYR A 65 1.48 -5.50 3.41
C TYR A 65 0.58 -4.46 2.77
N SER A 66 -0.15 -3.69 3.58
CA SER A 66 -0.94 -2.55 3.17
C SER A 66 -0.10 -1.30 3.45
N VAL A 67 0.24 -0.57 2.39
CA VAL A 67 0.94 0.72 2.49
C VAL A 67 -0.10 1.83 2.41
N PHE A 68 -0.20 2.65 3.46
CA PHE A 68 -1.25 3.65 3.62
C PHE A 68 -0.79 5.06 3.26
N PHE A 69 -1.73 5.83 2.74
CA PHE A 69 -1.55 7.20 2.30
C PHE A 69 -2.74 8.06 2.70
N ASP A 70 -2.48 9.34 3.02
CA ASP A 70 -3.48 10.41 2.84
C ASP A 70 -2.91 11.39 1.85
N ASP A 71 -3.62 11.63 0.75
CA ASP A 71 -3.11 12.44 -0.35
C ASP A 71 -1.74 11.87 -0.80
N ASP A 72 -0.70 12.68 -0.87
CA ASP A 72 0.65 12.25 -1.23
C ASP A 72 1.53 11.87 -0.02
N ALA A 73 0.96 11.84 1.19
CA ALA A 73 1.70 11.57 2.41
C ALA A 73 1.63 10.08 2.79
N TYR A 74 2.80 9.42 2.83
CA TYR A 74 2.94 8.09 3.42
C TYR A 74 2.57 8.10 4.90
N LYS A 75 1.62 7.25 5.30
CA LYS A 75 1.13 7.14 6.68
C LYS A 75 1.67 5.93 7.42
N GLY A 76 2.14 4.91 6.71
CA GLY A 76 2.73 3.73 7.31
C GLY A 76 2.49 2.48 6.49
N LEU A 77 2.94 1.36 7.05
CA LEU A 77 2.77 0.02 6.52
C LEU A 77 2.25 -0.89 7.61
N GLN A 78 1.28 -1.74 7.27
CA GLN A 78 0.77 -2.79 8.16
C GLN A 78 0.73 -4.12 7.41
N ILE A 79 0.88 -5.24 8.12
CA ILE A 79 0.63 -6.56 7.53
C ILE A 79 -0.86 -6.62 7.16
N SER A 80 -1.17 -6.97 5.91
CA SER A 80 -2.53 -7.12 5.40
C SER A 80 -3.13 -8.41 5.96
N VAL A 81 -3.48 -8.40 7.25
CA VAL A 81 -4.18 -9.53 7.89
C VAL A 81 -5.63 -9.50 7.43
N ILE A 82 -5.90 -10.10 6.26
CA ILE A 82 -7.23 -10.52 5.74
C ILE A 82 -8.22 -9.39 5.39
N LEU A 83 -8.17 -8.24 6.06
CA LEU A 83 -9.19 -7.18 5.97
C LEU A 83 -9.19 -6.42 4.64
N ASP A 84 -8.04 -6.30 3.98
CA ASP A 84 -7.91 -5.47 2.77
C ASP A 84 -8.15 -6.23 1.45
N ALA A 85 -8.42 -7.54 1.52
CA ALA A 85 -8.58 -8.44 0.37
C ALA A 85 -7.42 -8.36 -0.66
N CYS A 86 -6.21 -8.00 -0.21
CA CYS A 86 -5.02 -7.88 -1.06
C CYS A 86 -4.74 -9.15 -1.87
N GLU A 87 -4.97 -10.32 -1.28
CA GLU A 87 -4.75 -11.61 -1.95
C GLU A 87 -5.65 -11.83 -3.17
N ALA A 88 -6.85 -11.23 -3.19
CA ALA A 88 -7.80 -11.33 -4.29
C ALA A 88 -7.61 -10.26 -5.38
N GLN A 89 -6.67 -9.33 -5.20
CA GLN A 89 -6.43 -8.27 -6.17
C GLN A 89 -5.49 -8.70 -7.31
N PRO A 90 -5.62 -8.09 -8.50
CA PRO A 90 -4.63 -8.26 -9.55
C PRO A 90 -3.31 -7.61 -9.12
N TRP A 91 -2.28 -8.44 -8.95
CA TRP A 91 -0.94 -8.00 -8.61
C TRP A 91 -0.17 -7.65 -9.89
N VAL A 92 0.45 -6.47 -9.89
CA VAL A 92 1.32 -6.01 -10.97
C VAL A 92 2.76 -5.90 -10.46
N PRO A 93 3.75 -6.27 -11.29
CA PRO A 93 5.16 -6.01 -10.96
C PRO A 93 5.38 -4.53 -10.65
N PHE A 94 6.06 -4.26 -9.56
CA PHE A 94 6.46 -2.91 -9.17
C PHE A 94 7.87 -2.64 -9.71
N SER A 95 7.94 -1.78 -10.72
CA SER A 95 9.17 -1.34 -11.41
C SER A 95 9.62 0.04 -10.95
#